data_AF-A0ABC9T1W7-F1
#
_entry.id   AF-A0ABC9T1W7-F1
#
_cell.length_a   1.000
_cell.length_b   1.000
_cell.length_c   1.000
_cell.angle_alpha   90.00
_cell.angle_beta   90.00
_cell.angle_gamma   90.00
#
_symmetry.space_group_name_H-M   'P 1'
#
loop_
_entity.id
_entity.type
_entity.pdbx_description
1 polymer ?
#
loop_
_entity_poly.entity_id
_entity_poly.type
_entity_poly.pdbx_seq_one_letter_code
_entity_poly.pdbx_strand_id
1 'polypeptide(L)'
;MTRQERILQLPFFENKRELAEQVLKIEREEHVYLPDQFEIKQVPPYSFGEKQAIIGRIHEFYFISVGSDSVWKYQLFKDEMKCREFFVMLPNITDQQIAFWFNNIELLKSS
;
A
#
# COMPACT_ATOMS: atom_id res chain seq x y z
N MET A 1 -1.36 17.44 20.43
CA MET A 1 -1.57 16.23 19.61
C MET A 1 -0.28 15.93 18.87
N THR A 2 0.26 14.74 19.03
CA THR A 2 1.50 14.30 18.36
C THR A 2 1.24 13.94 16.89
N ARG A 3 2.29 13.87 16.07
CA ARG A 3 2.19 13.40 14.68
C ARG A 3 1.60 11.98 14.60
N GLN A 4 2.05 11.10 15.50
CA GLN A 4 1.56 9.74 15.61
C GLN A 4 0.05 9.68 15.91
N GLU A 5 -0.42 10.47 16.86
CA GLU A 5 -1.86 10.55 17.19
C GLU A 5 -2.68 11.05 16.01
N ARG A 6 -2.19 12.04 15.26
CA ARG A 6 -2.86 12.54 14.06
C ARG A 6 -3.02 11.47 13.00
N ILE A 7 -1.94 10.75 12.66
CA ILE A 7 -1.98 9.71 11.63
C ILE A 7 -2.93 8.57 12.01
N LEU A 8 -2.89 8.11 13.27
CA LEU A 8 -3.75 7.02 13.74
C LEU A 8 -5.24 7.37 13.78
N GLN A 9 -5.59 8.67 13.78
CA GLN A 9 -6.97 9.14 13.81
C GLN A 9 -7.55 9.50 12.44
N LEU A 10 -6.77 9.41 11.35
CA LEU A 10 -7.31 9.67 10.02
C LEU A 10 -8.32 8.58 9.63
N PRO A 11 -9.49 8.95 9.06
CA PRO A 11 -10.55 7.98 8.73
C PRO A 11 -10.09 6.80 7.88
N PHE A 12 -9.14 7.01 6.97
CA PHE A 12 -8.58 5.95 6.13
C PHE A 12 -7.95 4.80 6.93
N PHE A 13 -7.35 5.11 8.08
CA PHE A 13 -6.60 4.18 8.92
C PHE A 13 -7.42 3.53 10.05
N GLU A 14 -8.68 3.90 10.24
CA GLU A 14 -9.54 3.39 11.32
C GLU A 14 -9.53 1.86 11.42
N ASN A 15 -9.63 1.18 10.27
CA ASN A 15 -9.56 -0.28 10.14
C ASN A 15 -8.24 -0.78 9.53
N LYS A 16 -7.19 0.05 9.51
CA LYS A 16 -5.88 -0.23 8.90
C LYS A 16 -4.74 0.23 9.80
N ARG A 17 -4.84 -0.06 11.10
CA ARG A 17 -3.85 0.36 12.09
C ARG A 17 -2.43 -0.10 11.74
N GLU A 18 -2.28 -1.33 11.25
CA GLU A 18 -0.99 -1.87 10.79
C GLU A 18 -0.38 -0.98 9.69
N LEU A 19 -1.20 -0.51 8.74
CA LEU A 19 -0.74 0.37 7.66
C LEU A 19 -0.31 1.74 8.19
N ALA A 20 -1.02 2.31 9.16
CA ALA A 20 -0.65 3.58 9.80
C ALA A 20 0.67 3.48 10.57
N GLU A 21 0.89 2.37 11.27
CA GLU A 21 2.15 2.10 11.98
C GLU A 21 3.33 1.96 11.01
N GLN A 22 3.11 1.36 9.84
CA GLN A 22 4.11 1.30 8.77
C GLN A 22 4.41 2.69 8.18
N VAL A 23 3.41 3.57 8.00
CA VAL A 23 3.65 4.96 7.58
C VAL A 23 4.59 5.62 8.57
N LEU A 24 4.25 5.62 9.87
CA LEU A 24 5.05 6.25 10.92
C LEU A 24 6.46 5.66 11.04
N LYS A 25 6.63 4.38 10.72
CA LYS A 25 7.95 3.75 10.63
C LYS A 25 8.76 4.35 9.49
N ILE A 26 8.20 4.40 8.27
CA ILE A 26 8.86 5.00 7.11
C ILE A 26 9.16 6.48 7.35
N GLU A 27 8.26 7.26 7.96
CA GLU A 27 8.52 8.68 8.27
C GLU A 27 9.76 8.87 9.15
N ARG A 28 9.98 7.97 10.13
CA ARG A 28 11.13 8.02 11.04
C ARG A 28 12.43 7.55 10.40
N GLU A 29 12.36 6.52 9.57
CA GLU A 29 13.54 5.86 9.00
C GLU A 29 14.04 6.57 7.73
N GLU A 30 13.12 7.03 6.88
CA GLU A 30 13.40 7.50 5.53
C GLU A 30 13.09 8.99 5.34
N HIS A 31 12.53 9.67 6.35
CA HIS A 31 12.16 11.10 6.30
C HIS A 31 11.19 11.46 5.15
N VAL A 32 10.38 10.49 4.70
CA VAL A 32 9.27 10.69 3.76
C VAL A 32 7.98 10.81 4.56
N TYR A 33 7.26 11.92 4.40
CA TYR A 33 6.11 12.24 5.24
C TYR A 33 4.79 12.17 4.47
N LEU A 34 3.74 11.64 5.11
CA LEU A 34 2.38 11.72 4.61
C LEU A 34 1.80 13.11 4.94
N PRO A 35 1.34 13.92 3.99
CA PRO A 35 0.71 15.19 4.33
C PRO A 35 -0.58 14.98 5.15
N ASP A 36 -1.04 16.02 5.86
CA ASP A 36 -2.30 15.95 6.62
C ASP A 36 -3.53 15.87 5.67
N GLN A 37 -3.37 16.26 4.41
CA GLN A 37 -4.33 16.06 3.32
C GLN A 37 -3.65 15.31 2.19
N PHE A 38 -4.21 14.18 1.78
CA PHE A 38 -3.65 13.32 0.74
C PHE A 38 -4.75 12.70 -0.10
N GLU A 39 -4.40 12.39 -1.34
CA GLU A 39 -5.22 11.56 -2.22
C GLU A 39 -5.01 10.08 -1.92
N ILE A 40 -6.10 9.32 -2.07
CA ILE A 40 -6.12 7.87 -1.96
C ILE A 40 -6.58 7.33 -3.30
N LYS A 41 -5.78 6.44 -3.90
CA LYS A 41 -6.13 5.72 -5.12
C LYS A 41 -6.03 4.23 -4.84
N GLN A 42 -6.98 3.44 -5.30
CA GLN A 42 -6.92 1.98 -5.23
C GLN A 42 -7.44 1.38 -6.53
N VAL A 43 -6.85 0.26 -6.92
CA VAL A 43 -7.46 -0.58 -7.97
C VAL A 43 -8.51 -1.52 -7.33
N PRO A 44 -9.47 -2.03 -8.11
CA PRO A 44 -10.42 -3.02 -7.62
C PRO A 44 -9.71 -4.25 -7.01
N PRO A 45 -10.28 -4.90 -5.98
CA PRO A 45 -9.71 -6.11 -5.43
C PRO A 45 -9.65 -7.24 -6.46
N TYR A 46 -8.53 -7.96 -6.48
CA TYR A 46 -8.32 -9.15 -7.31
C TYR A 46 -8.42 -10.42 -6.48
N SER A 47 -9.23 -11.37 -6.96
CA SER A 47 -9.40 -12.66 -6.29
C SER A 47 -8.33 -13.67 -6.70
N PHE A 48 -7.78 -14.35 -5.69
CA PHE A 48 -6.81 -15.43 -5.79
C PHE A 48 -7.32 -16.61 -4.95
N GLY A 49 -8.20 -17.42 -5.54
CA GLY A 49 -8.96 -18.42 -4.79
C GLY A 49 -9.87 -17.75 -3.75
N GLU A 50 -9.71 -18.10 -2.48
CA GLU A 50 -10.44 -17.53 -1.36
C GLU A 50 -9.86 -16.21 -0.84
N LYS A 51 -8.67 -15.81 -1.33
CA LYS A 51 -8.01 -14.58 -0.93
C LYS A 51 -8.29 -13.45 -1.91
N GLN A 52 -8.24 -12.23 -1.42
CA GLN A 52 -8.26 -11.02 -2.21
C GLN A 52 -6.97 -10.24 -2.02
N ALA A 53 -6.50 -9.60 -3.08
CA ALA A 53 -5.39 -8.67 -3.05
C ALA A 53 -5.83 -7.31 -3.59
N ILE A 54 -5.41 -6.24 -2.93
CA ILE A 54 -5.64 -4.86 -3.33
C ILE A 54 -4.27 -4.20 -3.41
N ILE A 55 -4.09 -3.35 -4.42
CA ILE A 55 -2.98 -2.41 -4.47
C ILE A 55 -3.54 -0.99 -4.51
N GLY A 56 -2.91 -0.10 -3.76
CA GLY A 56 -3.31 1.28 -3.68
C GLY A 56 -2.13 2.20 -3.42
N ARG A 57 -2.45 3.49 -3.42
CA ARG A 57 -1.52 4.60 -3.24
C ARG A 57 -2.15 5.63 -2.30
N ILE A 58 -1.37 6.10 -1.35
CA ILE A 58 -1.68 7.24 -0.49
C ILE A 58 -0.55 8.26 -0.60
N HIS A 59 -0.84 9.42 -1.19
CA HIS A 59 0.21 10.38 -1.56
C HIS A 59 1.35 9.73 -2.38
N GLU A 60 2.58 9.66 -1.87
CA GLU A 60 3.72 9.00 -2.53
C GLU A 60 3.84 7.52 -2.16
N PHE A 61 3.22 7.09 -1.07
CA PHE A 61 3.32 5.72 -0.59
C PHE A 61 2.42 4.80 -1.40
N TYR A 62 2.93 3.61 -1.69
CA TYR A 62 2.17 2.52 -2.27
C TYR A 62 1.88 1.48 -1.19
N PHE A 63 0.78 0.75 -1.31
CA PHE A 63 0.49 -0.34 -0.40
C PHE A 63 -0.14 -1.51 -1.14
N ILE A 64 0.14 -2.71 -0.63
CA ILE A 64 -0.55 -3.94 -0.99
C ILE A 64 -1.28 -4.43 0.26
N SER A 65 -2.51 -4.90 0.09
CA SER A 65 -3.20 -5.62 1.14
C SER A 65 -3.70 -6.96 0.63
N VAL A 66 -3.49 -8.01 1.42
CA VAL A 66 -3.94 -9.37 1.10
C VAL A 66 -4.75 -9.90 2.26
N GLY A 67 -5.93 -10.44 1.98
CA GLY A 67 -6.82 -10.91 3.04
C GLY A 67 -7.97 -11.74 2.52
N SER A 68 -8.83 -12.11 3.44
CA SER A 68 -10.14 -12.73 3.18
C SER A 68 -11.10 -12.26 4.26
N ASP A 69 -12.34 -11.96 3.87
CA ASP A 69 -13.43 -11.50 4.73
C ASP A 69 -13.04 -10.37 5.71
N SER A 70 -12.56 -10.74 6.90
CA SER A 70 -12.30 -9.86 8.04
C SER A 70 -10.83 -9.68 8.40
N VAL A 71 -9.91 -10.47 7.82
CA VAL A 71 -8.48 -10.40 8.16
C VAL A 71 -7.67 -9.99 6.94
N TRP A 72 -7.12 -8.79 7.02
CA TRP A 72 -6.25 -8.20 6.01
C TRP A 72 -4.86 -7.99 6.58
N LYS A 73 -3.85 -8.39 5.80
CA LYS A 73 -2.46 -8.03 6.02
C LYS A 73 -2.11 -6.88 5.09
N TYR A 74 -1.30 -5.96 5.59
CA TYR A 74 -0.91 -4.76 4.85
C TYR A 74 0.61 -4.70 4.69
N GLN A 75 1.07 -4.23 3.54
CA GLN A 75 2.46 -3.92 3.28
C GLN A 75 2.53 -2.56 2.60
N LEU A 76 3.17 -1.59 3.25
CA LEU A 76 3.45 -0.26 2.74
C LEU A 76 4.83 -0.22 2.08
N PHE A 77 4.95 0.60 1.05
CA PHE A 77 6.15 0.91 0.30
C PHE A 77 6.28 2.44 0.24
N LYS A 78 7.50 2.93 0.41
CA LYS A 78 7.76 4.38 0.44
C LYS A 78 7.42 5.07 -0.88
N ASP A 79 7.59 4.35 -1.99
CA ASP A 79 7.39 4.84 -3.34
C ASP A 79 7.06 3.69 -4.30
N GLU A 80 6.80 4.06 -5.55
CA GLU A 80 6.54 3.15 -6.64
C GLU A 80 7.70 2.18 -6.90
N MET A 81 8.94 2.66 -6.84
CA MET A 81 10.12 1.86 -7.14
C MET A 81 10.23 0.70 -6.15
N LYS A 82 10.04 0.95 -4.86
CA LYS A 82 10.02 -0.08 -3.82
C LYS A 82 8.86 -1.05 -3.96
N CYS A 83 7.69 -0.57 -4.38
CA CYS A 83 6.55 -1.44 -4.66
C CYS A 83 6.83 -2.38 -5.84
N ARG A 84 7.44 -1.88 -6.92
CA ARG A 84 7.85 -2.70 -8.06
C ARG A 84 8.95 -3.70 -7.69
N GLU A 85 9.95 -3.25 -6.94
CA GLU A 85 11.07 -4.07 -6.47
C GLU A 85 10.55 -5.29 -5.69
N PHE A 86 9.55 -5.08 -4.82
CA PHE A 86 8.89 -6.17 -4.09
C PHE A 86 8.37 -7.28 -5.00
N PHE A 87 7.62 -6.94 -6.05
CA PHE A 87 7.09 -7.95 -6.97
C PHE A 87 8.19 -8.68 -7.73
N VAL A 88 9.25 -7.98 -8.17
CA VAL A 88 10.40 -8.60 -8.86
C VAL A 88 11.15 -9.57 -7.93
N MET A 89 11.18 -9.28 -6.63
CA MET A 89 11.83 -10.12 -5.64
C MET A 89 10.99 -11.31 -5.16
N LEU A 90 9.72 -11.43 -5.58
CA LEU A 90 8.89 -12.56 -5.17
C LEU A 90 9.39 -13.87 -5.79
N PRO A 91 9.64 -14.91 -4.97
CA PRO A 91 10.11 -16.18 -5.51
C PRO A 91 9.04 -16.81 -6.39
N ASN A 92 9.45 -17.32 -7.55
CA ASN A 92 8.59 -18.01 -8.52
C ASN A 92 7.48 -17.15 -9.14
N ILE A 93 7.55 -15.82 -9.04
CA ILE A 93 6.65 -14.96 -9.82
C ILE A 93 6.96 -15.08 -11.31
N THR A 94 5.93 -15.15 -12.15
CA THR A 94 6.11 -15.17 -13.61
C THR A 94 6.17 -13.76 -14.18
N ASP A 95 6.80 -13.60 -15.35
CA ASP A 95 6.83 -12.31 -16.07
C ASP A 95 5.42 -11.76 -16.33
N GLN A 96 4.46 -12.64 -16.60
CA GLN A 96 3.05 -12.26 -16.79
C GLN A 96 2.44 -11.70 -15.50
N GLN A 97 2.75 -12.29 -14.34
CA GLN A 97 2.29 -11.79 -13.04
C GLN A 97 2.97 -10.46 -12.68
N ILE A 98 4.27 -10.30 -12.96
CA ILE A 98 4.97 -9.03 -12.79
C ILE A 98 4.30 -7.96 -13.66
N ALA A 99 4.09 -8.22 -14.95
CA ALA A 99 3.46 -7.28 -15.87
C ALA A 99 2.05 -6.89 -15.42
N PHE A 100 1.26 -7.85 -14.92
CA PHE A 100 -0.05 -7.59 -14.33
C PHE A 100 0.03 -6.59 -13.16
N TRP A 101 0.94 -6.80 -12.21
CA TRP A 101 1.08 -5.89 -11.07
C TRP A 101 1.65 -4.53 -11.46
N PHE A 102 2.60 -4.48 -12.39
CA PHE A 102 3.16 -3.24 -12.88
C PHE A 102 2.12 -2.38 -13.59
N ASN A 103 1.24 -2.98 -14.39
CA ASN A 103 0.13 -2.25 -15.00
C ASN A 103 -0.79 -1.64 -13.94
N ASN A 104 -1.08 -2.38 -12.86
CA ASN A 104 -1.87 -1.85 -11.75
C ASN A 104 -1.18 -0.70 -11.00
N ILE A 105 0.14 -0.79 -10.82
CA ILE A 105 0.95 0.32 -10.26
C ILE A 105 0.86 1.56 -11.15
N GLU A 106 0.91 1.39 -12.48
CA GLU A 106 0.79 2.51 -13.42
C GLU A 106 -0.59 3.18 -13.36
N LEU A 107 -1.67 2.41 -13.21
CA LEU A 107 -3.02 2.98 -13.07
C LEU A 107 -3.14 3.90 -11.86
N LEU A 108 -2.36 3.66 -10.79
CA LEU A 108 -2.32 4.49 -9.59
C LEU A 108 -1.50 5.78 -9.76
N LYS A 109 -0.67 5.89 -10.80
CA LYS A 109 0.05 7.13 -11.14
C LYS A 109 -0.85 8.14 -11.82
N SER A 110 -1.65 7.67 -12.76
CA SER A 110 -2.48 8.49 -13.64
C SER A 110 -3.66 9.11 -12.90
N SER A 111 -3.44 10.23 -12.22
CA SER A 111 -4.32 11.42 -12.17
C SER A 111 -3.52 12.59 -11.61
#